data_AF-A0A2S9G2U9-F1
#
_entry.id   AF-A0A2S9G2U9-F1
#
_cell.length_a   1.000
_cell.length_b   1.000
_cell.length_c   1.000
_cell.angle_alpha   90.00
_cell.angle_beta   90.00
_cell.angle_gamma   90.00
#
_symmetry.space_group_name_H-M   'P 1'
#
loop_
_entity.id
_entity.type
_entity.pdbx_description
1 polymer ?
#
loop_
_entity_poly.entity_id
_entity_poly.type
_entity_poly.pdbx_seq_one_letter_code
_entity_poly.pdbx_strand_id
1 'polypeptide(L)'
;VLPIDIPREQQVLSAVLLGVIVLWISEAVPIPIGGLLGVAVAVFLGVAPVDDVLGPFGSSTVFTFIGAFILAQAMLKHGVARRFA
;
A
#
# COMPACT_ATOMS: atom_id res chain seq x y z
N VAL A 1 7.54 25.20 8.94
CA VAL A 1 7.93 24.77 10.31
C VAL A 1 8.18 23.27 10.24
N LEU A 2 9.38 22.80 10.57
CA LEU A 2 9.66 21.37 10.60
C LEU A 2 8.96 20.76 11.84
N PRO A 3 8.29 19.61 11.72
CA PRO A 3 7.54 19.01 12.82
C PRO A 3 8.49 18.30 13.80
N ILE A 4 9.30 19.07 14.50
CA ILE A 4 10.31 18.57 15.45
C ILE A 4 9.73 18.24 16.83
N ASP A 5 8.56 18.80 17.16
CA ASP A 5 7.92 18.67 18.48
C ASP A 5 6.92 17.50 18.56
N ILE A 6 6.82 16.67 17.54
CA ILE A 6 5.94 15.48 17.54
C ILE A 6 6.63 14.26 18.17
N PRO A 7 5.88 13.27 18.71
CA PRO A 7 6.43 12.03 19.24
C PRO A 7 7.39 11.32 18.28
N ARG A 8 8.40 10.65 18.83
CA ARG A 8 9.49 10.03 18.06
C ARG A 8 8.98 9.00 17.06
N GLU A 9 7.96 8.24 17.43
CA GLU A 9 7.32 7.22 16.61
C GLU A 9 6.73 7.84 15.34
N GLN A 10 6.11 9.02 15.46
CA GLN A 10 5.54 9.76 14.33
C GLN A 10 6.64 10.32 13.41
N GLN A 11 7.76 10.77 13.97
CA GLN A 11 8.92 11.20 13.18
C GLN A 11 9.52 10.03 12.39
N VAL A 12 9.68 8.86 13.02
CA VAL A 12 10.23 7.67 12.37
C VAL A 12 9.29 7.18 11.27
N LEU A 13 7.98 7.10 11.54
CA LEU A 13 6.99 6.74 10.52
C LEU A 13 7.03 7.72 9.33
N SER A 14 7.19 9.01 9.59
CA SER A 14 7.32 10.03 8.53
C SER A 14 8.59 9.82 7.70
N ALA A 15 9.71 9.47 8.33
CA ALA A 15 10.95 9.15 7.61
C ALA A 15 10.80 7.91 6.73
N VAL A 16 10.12 6.86 7.23
CA VAL A 16 9.80 5.67 6.44
C VAL A 16 8.93 6.03 5.24
N LEU A 17 7.87 6.82 5.45
CA LEU A 17 6.99 7.28 4.38
C LEU A 17 7.75 8.08 3.31
N LEU A 18 8.62 9.00 3.72
CA LEU A 18 9.47 9.76 2.80
C LEU A 18 10.40 8.83 1.99
N GLY A 19 10.96 7.82 2.62
CA GLY A 19 11.75 6.79 1.93
C GLY A 19 10.94 6.05 0.86
N VAL A 20 9.71 5.64 1.17
CA VAL A 20 8.80 4.99 0.20
C VAL A 20 8.45 5.94 -0.95
N ILE A 21 8.17 7.21 -0.67
CA ILE A 21 7.88 8.22 -1.70
C ILE A 21 9.07 8.39 -2.64
N VAL A 22 10.29 8.44 -2.10
CA VAL A 22 11.52 8.51 -2.92
C VAL A 22 11.63 7.26 -3.81
N LEU A 23 11.36 6.06 -3.29
CA LEU A 23 11.36 4.83 -4.10
C LEU A 23 10.31 4.87 -5.21
N TRP A 24 9.13 5.41 -4.95
CA TRP A 24 8.07 5.54 -5.96
C TRP A 24 8.41 6.57 -7.04
N ILE A 25 8.95 7.73 -6.68
CA ILE A 25 9.30 8.78 -7.65
C ILE A 25 10.52 8.37 -8.49
N SER A 26 11.51 7.74 -7.87
CA SER A 26 12.72 7.29 -8.57
C SER A 26 12.52 6.01 -9.37
N GLU A 27 11.41 5.30 -9.15
CA GLU A 27 11.11 3.99 -9.74
C GLU A 27 12.26 2.98 -9.57
N ALA A 28 13.05 3.10 -8.50
CA ALA A 28 14.21 2.23 -8.25
C ALA A 28 13.81 0.75 -8.05
N VAL A 29 12.56 0.51 -7.63
CA VAL A 29 11.93 -0.81 -7.51
C VAL A 29 10.47 -0.73 -7.99
N PRO A 30 9.84 -1.87 -8.39
CA PRO A 30 8.41 -1.91 -8.66
C PRO A 30 7.58 -1.29 -7.53
N ILE A 31 6.58 -0.49 -7.87
CA ILE A 31 5.73 0.24 -6.92
C ILE A 31 5.22 -0.64 -5.74
N PRO A 32 4.73 -1.88 -5.96
CA PRO A 32 4.28 -2.73 -4.86
C PRO A 32 5.40 -3.11 -3.89
N ILE A 33 6.62 -3.30 -4.39
CA ILE A 33 7.79 -3.63 -3.57
C ILE A 33 8.17 -2.45 -2.69
N GLY A 34 8.13 -1.22 -3.22
CA GLY A 34 8.37 0.00 -2.44
C GLY A 34 7.42 0.13 -1.25
N GLY A 35 6.13 -0.13 -1.45
CA GLY A 35 5.14 -0.12 -0.37
C GLY A 35 5.36 -1.22 0.68
N LEU A 36 5.66 -2.45 0.23
CA LEU A 36 5.96 -3.58 1.12
C LEU A 36 7.22 -3.36 1.96
N LEU A 37 8.26 -2.74 1.39
CA LEU A 37 9.46 -2.37 2.13
C LEU A 37 9.15 -1.35 3.23
N GLY A 38 8.31 -0.34 2.95
CA GLY A 38 7.85 0.62 3.96
C GLY A 38 7.16 -0.06 5.14
N VAL A 39 6.24 -0.98 4.86
CA VAL A 39 5.54 -1.77 5.88
C VAL A 39 6.52 -2.62 6.69
N ALA A 40 7.43 -3.34 6.03
CA ALA A 40 8.43 -4.18 6.70
C ALA A 40 9.35 -3.35 7.62
N VAL A 41 9.81 -2.19 7.16
CA VAL A 41 10.63 -1.28 7.96
C VAL A 41 9.85 -0.70 9.14
N ALA A 42 8.58 -0.31 8.95
CA ALA A 42 7.74 0.19 10.04
C ALA A 42 7.55 -0.86 11.15
N VAL A 43 7.28 -2.12 10.79
CA VAL A 43 7.17 -3.24 11.74
C VAL A 43 8.51 -3.48 12.43
N PHE A 44 9.61 -3.52 11.69
CA PHE A 44 10.95 -3.78 12.24
C PHE A 44 11.40 -2.69 13.23
N LEU A 45 11.05 -1.43 12.96
CA LEU A 45 11.34 -0.30 13.84
C LEU A 45 10.36 -0.16 15.01
N GLY A 46 9.30 -0.97 15.06
CA GLY A 46 8.34 -0.97 16.17
C GLY A 46 7.56 0.34 16.34
N VAL A 47 7.31 1.08 15.26
CA VAL A 47 6.65 2.41 15.34
C VAL A 47 5.17 2.33 15.70
N ALA A 48 4.56 1.16 15.52
CA ALA A 48 3.17 0.86 15.87
C ALA A 48 3.00 -0.66 16.06
N PRO A 49 1.93 -1.11 16.75
CA PRO A 49 1.58 -2.53 16.83
C PRO A 49 1.48 -3.18 15.44
N VAL A 50 1.96 -4.42 15.32
CA VAL A 50 2.01 -5.13 14.03
C VAL A 50 0.62 -5.28 13.41
N ASP A 51 -0.40 -5.54 14.24
CA ASP A 51 -1.78 -5.67 13.80
C ASP A 51 -2.32 -4.37 13.18
N ASP A 52 -1.91 -3.22 13.71
CA ASP A 52 -2.31 -1.91 13.18
C ASP A 52 -1.61 -1.62 11.84
N VAL A 53 -0.33 -1.99 11.72
CA VAL A 53 0.45 -1.78 10.49
C VAL A 53 -0.05 -2.69 9.36
N LEU A 54 -0.41 -3.95 9.66
CA LEU A 54 -0.88 -4.92 8.68
C LEU A 54 -2.40 -4.87 8.45
N GLY A 55 -3.17 -4.27 9.37
CA GLY A 55 -4.62 -4.15 9.29
C GLY A 55 -5.18 -3.68 7.94
N PRO A 56 -4.60 -2.66 7.27
CA PRO A 56 -5.09 -2.18 5.97
C PRO A 56 -5.12 -3.22 4.84
N PHE A 57 -4.29 -4.27 4.90
CA PHE A 57 -4.33 -5.37 3.91
C PHE A 57 -5.66 -6.14 3.97
N GLY A 58 -6.32 -6.15 5.12
CA GLY A 58 -7.64 -6.75 5.34
C GLY A 58 -8.83 -5.84 4.97
N SER A 59 -8.60 -4.65 4.42
CA SER A 59 -9.67 -3.68 4.21
C SER A 59 -10.69 -4.14 3.15
N SER A 60 -11.97 -3.86 3.41
CA SER A 60 -13.07 -4.15 2.46
C SER A 60 -12.84 -3.53 1.09
N THR A 61 -12.17 -2.37 1.02
CA THR A 61 -11.80 -1.71 -0.23
C THR A 61 -10.87 -2.57 -1.07
N VAL A 62 -9.81 -3.14 -0.47
CA VAL A 62 -8.87 -4.03 -1.18
C VAL A 62 -9.61 -5.25 -1.73
N PHE A 63 -10.45 -5.89 -0.92
CA PHE A 63 -11.25 -7.04 -1.36
C PHE A 63 -12.28 -6.68 -2.43
N THR A 64 -12.86 -5.48 -2.38
CA THR A 64 -13.78 -4.98 -3.41
C THR A 64 -13.07 -4.86 -4.76
N PHE A 65 -11.85 -4.31 -4.79
CA PHE A 65 -11.07 -4.23 -6.02
C PHE A 65 -10.65 -5.61 -6.54
N ILE A 66 -10.24 -6.53 -5.64
CA ILE A 66 -9.94 -7.91 -6.02
C ILE A 66 -11.17 -8.56 -6.68
N GLY A 67 -12.34 -8.44 -6.07
CA GLY A 67 -13.60 -8.95 -6.62
C GLY A 67 -13.95 -8.32 -7.97
N ALA A 68 -13.81 -7.00 -8.08
CA ALA A 68 -14.04 -6.27 -9.33
C ALA A 68 -13.11 -6.73 -10.47
N PHE A 69 -11.83 -6.96 -10.18
CA PHE A 69 -10.89 -7.46 -11.19
C PHE A 69 -11.15 -8.91 -11.59
N ILE A 70 -11.54 -9.77 -10.65
CA ILE A 70 -11.98 -11.15 -10.96
C ILE A 70 -13.20 -11.12 -11.89
N LEU A 71 -14.20 -10.29 -11.59
CA LEU A 71 -15.38 -10.13 -12.43
C LEU A 71 -15.03 -9.59 -13.82
N ALA A 72 -14.17 -8.57 -13.90
CA ALA A 72 -13.69 -8.03 -15.17
C ALA A 72 -13.01 -9.11 -16.03
N GLN A 73 -12.15 -9.94 -15.42
CA GLN A 73 -11.50 -11.06 -16.13
C GLN A 73 -12.51 -12.12 -16.59
N ALA A 74 -13.53 -12.43 -15.79
CA ALA A 74 -14.60 -13.33 -16.19
C ALA A 74 -15.38 -12.78 -17.41
N MET A 75 -15.67 -11.47 -17.42
CA MET A 75 -16.35 -10.83 -18.54
C MET A 75 -15.53 -10.90 -19.84
N LEU A 76 -14.21 -10.71 -19.75
CA LEU A 76 -13.29 -10.85 -20.89
C LEU A 76 -13.26 -12.29 -21.39
N LYS A 77 -13.11 -13.28 -20.50
CA LYS A 77 -13.06 -14.71 -20.83
C LYS A 77 -14.33 -15.22 -21.52
N HIS A 78 -15.50 -14.75 -21.10
CA HIS A 78 -16.79 -15.17 -21.65
C HIS A 78 -17.31 -14.29 -22.79
N GLY A 79 -16.52 -13.30 -23.23
CA GLY A 79 -16.91 -12.37 -24.28
C GLY A 79 -18.07 -11.45 -23.90
N VAL A 80 -18.44 -11.40 -22.61
CA VAL A 80 -19.48 -10.52 -22.08
C VAL A 80 -19.08 -9.07 -22.31
N ALA A 81 -17.82 -8.71 -22.06
CA ALA A 81 -17.31 -7.37 -22.33
C ALA A 81 -17.52 -6.94 -23.80
N ARG A 82 -17.32 -7.85 -24.76
CA ARG A 82 -17.52 -7.58 -26.20
C ARG A 82 -18.99 -7.50 -26.61
N ARG A 83 -19.90 -8.09 -25.84
CA ARG A 83 -21.35 -7.96 -26.08
C ARG A 83 -21.90 -6.60 -25.64
N PHE A 84 -21.22 -5.95 -24.69
CA PHE A 84 -21.62 -4.65 -24.13
C PHE A 84 -20.82 -3.46 -24.68
N ALA A 85 -19.71 -3.72 -25.37
CA ALA A 85 -18.92 -2.71 -26.09
C ALA A 85 -19.57 -2.36 -27.43
#